data_AF-A0AAY4BU46-F1
#
_entry.id   AF-A0AAY4BU46-F1
#
_cell.length_a   1.000
_cell.length_b   1.000
_cell.length_c   1.000
_cell.angle_alpha   90.00
_cell.angle_beta   90.00
_cell.angle_gamma   90.00
#
_symmetry.space_group_name_H-M   'P 1'
#
loop_
_entity.id
_entity.type
_entity.pdbx_description
1 polymer ?
#
loop_
_entity_poly.entity_id
_entity_poly.type
_entity_poly.pdbx_seq_one_letter_code
_entity_poly.pdbx_strand_id
1 'polypeptide(L)'
;MFGCGAASGGFYTVACLAHGFSPAESVTFKWKNHAGAQMTDFIQYPAIQKDGTYSRVSQLRVPEKDWEDKKSFICLAEHPSGEKQATLEKKEVRVQLPSLYVMTPSQDEININGTATFACLASEFSPATHTFKWQLNDVDKPETYSYASHDENNHTATSFFRIPASEWVSNTKVKCVFDLGQHGQQIKENCHKPTIYLLPPPEQIYSDTVTLTCYVKDFSPKQLFVSWLANDKVVNDDDYLRSTATPYKTGEDRFSTYSQLTFKRHLWEADDVVFSCVVYHESSKATVTTMTRSIDNVSQKPSFVSLSLNMPQTYVKLRKSRWFRYLEQMLSGFSVCRALCVCVCESLSAKALVPVKDNNPSLLWHVAFS
;
A
#
# COMPACT_ATOMS: atom_id res chain seq x y z
N MET A 1 -25.23 11.86 -4.95
CA MET A 1 -24.82 13.22 -5.38
C MET A 1 -23.69 13.03 -6.36
N PHE A 2 -23.89 13.36 -7.64
CA PHE A 2 -22.89 13.16 -8.69
C PHE A 2 -22.61 14.50 -9.37
N GLY A 3 -21.34 14.89 -9.46
CA GLY A 3 -20.91 15.91 -10.41
C GLY A 3 -20.79 15.24 -11.78
N CYS A 4 -21.64 15.59 -12.73
CA CYS A 4 -21.62 15.01 -14.06
C CYS A 4 -21.06 16.02 -15.06
N GLY A 5 -19.82 15.79 -15.50
CA GLY A 5 -19.30 16.33 -16.75
C GLY A 5 -18.02 17.16 -16.63
N ALA A 6 -17.13 16.97 -17.61
CA ALA A 6 -16.02 17.86 -17.89
C ALA A 6 -16.54 19.24 -18.35
N ALA A 7 -15.76 20.30 -18.10
CA ALA A 7 -16.11 21.66 -18.52
C ALA A 7 -16.38 21.70 -20.03
N SER A 8 -17.59 22.08 -20.42
CA SER A 8 -17.99 22.27 -21.82
C SER A 8 -18.35 23.73 -22.00
N GLY A 9 -17.51 24.47 -22.72
CA GLY A 9 -17.72 25.89 -22.98
C GLY A 9 -17.58 26.81 -21.75
N GLY A 10 -16.75 26.46 -20.76
CA GLY A 10 -16.48 27.30 -19.58
C GLY A 10 -17.49 27.15 -18.42
N PHE A 11 -18.30 26.10 -18.44
CA PHE A 11 -19.29 25.80 -17.40
C PHE A 11 -19.21 24.35 -16.96
N TYR A 12 -19.49 24.10 -15.69
CA TYR A 12 -19.79 22.77 -15.15
C TYR A 12 -21.30 22.57 -15.03
N THR A 13 -21.73 21.31 -15.06
CA THR A 13 -23.12 20.93 -14.78
C THR A 13 -23.19 20.22 -13.44
N VAL A 14 -23.97 20.79 -12.51
CA VAL A 14 -24.26 20.17 -11.21
C VAL A 14 -25.72 19.72 -11.16
N ALA A 15 -26.01 18.66 -10.41
CA ALA A 15 -27.34 18.06 -10.39
C ALA A 15 -27.85 17.82 -8.96
N CYS A 16 -29.16 17.99 -8.79
CA CYS A 16 -29.88 17.75 -7.56
C CYS A 16 -31.00 16.73 -7.81
N LEU A 17 -31.16 15.77 -6.91
CA LEU A 17 -32.15 14.70 -6.98
C LEU A 17 -33.10 14.79 -5.79
N ALA A 18 -34.39 14.90 -6.05
CA ALA A 18 -35.45 14.67 -5.08
C ALA A 18 -36.05 13.29 -5.35
N HIS A 19 -36.32 12.52 -4.30
CA HIS A 19 -36.89 11.18 -4.40
C HIS A 19 -37.87 10.91 -3.26
N GLY A 20 -38.74 9.91 -3.44
CA GLY A 20 -39.69 9.48 -2.41
C GLY A 20 -40.90 10.39 -2.25
N PHE A 21 -41.23 11.22 -3.23
CA PHE A 21 -42.39 12.12 -3.19
C PHE A 21 -43.56 11.58 -4.01
N SER A 22 -44.75 12.11 -3.77
CA SER A 22 -45.96 11.86 -4.53
C SER A 22 -46.95 13.00 -4.27
N PRO A 23 -47.75 13.45 -5.25
CA PRO A 23 -47.84 13.01 -6.65
C PRO A 23 -46.67 13.48 -7.54
N ALA A 24 -46.64 13.05 -8.81
CA ALA A 24 -45.56 13.34 -9.76
C ALA A 24 -45.22 14.84 -9.90
N GLU A 25 -46.21 15.73 -9.74
CA GLU A 25 -46.07 17.19 -9.91
C GLU A 25 -45.76 17.96 -8.64
N SER A 26 -45.65 17.27 -7.50
CA SER A 26 -45.59 17.95 -6.21
C SER A 26 -44.24 18.55 -5.86
N VAL A 27 -43.18 18.32 -6.64
CA VAL A 27 -41.84 18.88 -6.38
C VAL A 27 -41.40 19.85 -7.47
N THR A 28 -41.04 21.07 -7.06
CA THR A 28 -40.42 22.08 -7.93
C THR A 28 -39.04 22.45 -7.40
N PHE A 29 -38.06 22.60 -8.29
CA PHE A 29 -36.72 23.02 -7.92
C PHE A 29 -36.52 24.54 -8.06
N LYS A 30 -35.78 25.11 -7.10
CA LYS A 30 -35.19 26.45 -7.15
C LYS A 30 -33.71 26.35 -6.86
N TRP A 31 -32.92 27.26 -7.41
CA TRP A 31 -31.48 27.29 -7.21
C TRP A 31 -31.03 28.66 -6.75
N LYS A 32 -30.09 28.69 -5.80
CA LYS A 32 -29.43 29.92 -5.34
C LYS A 32 -27.91 29.74 -5.42
N ASN A 33 -27.18 30.83 -5.63
CA ASN A 33 -25.72 30.83 -5.48
C ASN A 33 -25.30 31.11 -4.02
N HIS A 34 -23.98 31.12 -3.76
CA HIS A 34 -23.38 31.43 -2.46
C HIS A 34 -23.80 32.79 -1.87
N ALA A 35 -24.19 33.75 -2.70
CA ALA A 35 -24.66 35.07 -2.28
C ALA A 35 -26.19 35.12 -2.04
N GLY A 36 -26.88 33.98 -2.18
CA GLY A 36 -28.33 33.88 -2.04
C GLY A 36 -29.12 34.36 -3.25
N ALA A 37 -28.46 34.74 -4.35
CA ALA A 37 -29.12 35.17 -5.57
C ALA A 37 -29.74 33.99 -6.31
N GLN A 38 -30.95 34.17 -6.83
CA GLN A 38 -31.67 33.15 -7.59
C GLN A 38 -30.98 32.85 -8.92
N MET A 39 -30.89 31.57 -9.27
CA MET A 39 -30.30 31.08 -10.51
C MET A 39 -31.41 30.62 -11.45
N THR A 40 -31.29 30.95 -12.74
CA THR A 40 -32.32 30.66 -13.75
C THR A 40 -31.85 29.72 -14.86
N ASP A 41 -30.55 29.52 -15.02
CA ASP A 41 -29.97 28.60 -16.04
C ASP A 41 -29.95 27.15 -15.52
N PHE A 42 -31.12 26.68 -15.09
CA PHE A 42 -31.33 25.30 -14.68
C PHE A 42 -32.46 24.66 -15.48
N ILE A 43 -32.33 23.34 -15.65
CA ILE A 43 -33.34 22.50 -16.27
C ILE A 43 -33.88 21.52 -15.23
N GLN A 44 -35.15 21.15 -15.38
CA GLN A 44 -35.81 20.17 -14.53
C GLN A 44 -36.38 19.07 -15.43
N TYR A 45 -35.98 17.83 -15.16
CA TYR A 45 -36.48 16.69 -15.92
C TYR A 45 -37.84 16.22 -15.38
N PRO A 46 -38.65 15.54 -16.19
CA PRO A 46 -39.90 14.92 -15.72
C PRO A 46 -39.68 13.97 -14.55
N ALA A 47 -40.69 13.82 -13.69
CA ALA A 47 -40.63 12.85 -12.61
C ALA A 47 -40.69 11.40 -13.14
N ILE A 48 -39.85 10.53 -12.60
CA ILE A 48 -39.81 9.10 -12.92
C ILE A 48 -40.36 8.34 -11.72
N GLN A 49 -41.27 7.40 -11.97
CA GLN A 49 -41.84 6.55 -10.94
C GLN A 49 -41.00 5.29 -10.75
N LYS A 50 -40.70 4.95 -9.50
CA LYS A 50 -40.08 3.68 -9.11
C LYS A 50 -40.63 3.26 -7.74
N ASP A 51 -41.03 2.00 -7.61
CA ASP A 51 -41.51 1.40 -6.35
C ASP A 51 -42.63 2.21 -5.67
N GLY A 52 -43.57 2.74 -6.46
CA GLY A 52 -44.74 3.49 -5.96
C GLY A 52 -44.48 4.94 -5.56
N THR A 53 -43.23 5.43 -5.64
CA THR A 53 -42.86 6.82 -5.37
C THR A 53 -42.21 7.47 -6.59
N TYR A 54 -42.11 8.80 -6.59
CA TYR A 54 -41.52 9.56 -7.68
C TYR A 54 -40.14 10.09 -7.30
N SER A 55 -39.29 10.22 -8.33
CA SER A 55 -37.99 10.88 -8.28
C SER A 55 -37.87 11.89 -9.41
N ARG A 56 -37.22 13.03 -9.16
CA ARG A 56 -37.07 14.13 -10.13
C ARG A 56 -35.69 14.75 -9.97
N VAL A 57 -35.06 15.06 -11.10
CA VAL A 57 -33.72 15.63 -11.16
C VAL A 57 -33.78 17.04 -11.74
N SER A 58 -33.00 17.95 -11.16
CA SER A 58 -32.71 19.25 -11.76
C SER A 58 -31.21 19.41 -11.97
N GLN A 59 -30.80 20.01 -13.09
CA GLN A 59 -29.42 20.33 -13.41
C GLN A 59 -29.24 21.83 -13.53
N LEU A 60 -28.17 22.37 -12.95
CA LEU A 60 -27.78 23.77 -13.02
C LEU A 60 -26.43 23.87 -13.73
N ARG A 61 -26.31 24.82 -14.67
CA ARG A 61 -25.01 25.21 -15.23
C ARG A 61 -24.37 26.24 -14.32
N VAL A 62 -23.14 25.98 -13.89
CA VAL A 62 -22.37 26.87 -13.03
C VAL A 62 -21.10 27.34 -13.74
N PRO A 63 -20.71 28.63 -13.61
CA PRO A 63 -19.46 29.11 -14.20
C PRO A 63 -18.27 28.30 -13.68
N GLU A 64 -17.36 27.90 -14.57
CA GLU A 64 -16.16 27.12 -14.23
C GLU A 64 -15.36 27.82 -13.12
N LYS A 65 -15.13 29.12 -13.27
CA LYS A 65 -14.44 29.93 -12.26
C LYS A 65 -15.08 29.85 -10.88
N ASP A 66 -16.41 29.94 -10.79
CA ASP A 66 -17.11 29.92 -9.52
C ASP A 66 -17.03 28.54 -8.85
N TRP A 67 -17.09 27.48 -9.66
CA TRP A 67 -16.94 26.11 -9.17
C TRP A 67 -15.51 25.79 -8.71
N GLU A 68 -14.51 26.25 -9.46
CA GLU A 68 -13.09 26.13 -9.12
C GLU A 68 -12.73 26.94 -7.86
N ASP A 69 -13.32 28.11 -7.68
CA ASP A 69 -13.22 28.95 -6.47
C ASP A 69 -13.97 28.34 -5.26
N LYS A 70 -14.51 27.12 -5.39
CA LYS A 70 -15.27 26.39 -4.35
C LYS A 70 -16.49 27.15 -3.85
N LYS A 71 -17.12 27.99 -4.69
CA LYS A 71 -18.37 28.64 -4.32
C LYS A 71 -19.49 27.61 -4.26
N SER A 72 -20.35 27.77 -3.26
CA SER A 72 -21.48 26.88 -3.06
C SER A 72 -22.71 27.30 -3.88
N PHE A 73 -23.51 26.30 -4.23
CA PHE A 73 -24.78 26.45 -4.93
C PHE A 73 -25.85 25.68 -4.16
N ILE A 74 -26.97 26.30 -3.87
CA ILE A 74 -28.02 25.74 -3.03
C ILE A 74 -29.16 25.31 -3.94
N CYS A 75 -29.46 24.02 -3.93
CA CYS A 75 -30.67 23.44 -4.51
C CYS A 75 -31.79 23.43 -3.47
N LEU A 76 -32.96 23.91 -3.84
CA LEU A 76 -34.18 23.92 -3.02
C LEU A 76 -35.23 23.07 -3.74
N ALA A 77 -35.75 22.05 -3.06
CA ALA A 77 -36.85 21.23 -3.52
C ALA A 77 -38.10 21.57 -2.71
N GLU A 78 -39.05 22.26 -3.35
CA GLU A 78 -40.31 22.67 -2.74
C GLU A 78 -41.38 21.60 -2.94
N HIS A 79 -41.96 21.13 -1.84
CA HIS A 79 -43.11 20.22 -1.81
C HIS A 79 -44.26 20.85 -0.99
N PRO A 80 -45.54 20.56 -1.25
CA PRO A 80 -46.65 21.03 -0.43
C PRO A 80 -46.51 20.72 1.07
N SER A 81 -45.81 19.63 1.41
CA SER A 81 -45.54 19.23 2.80
C SER A 81 -44.28 19.86 3.42
N GLY A 82 -43.55 20.70 2.67
CA GLY A 82 -42.36 21.39 3.15
C GLY A 82 -41.27 21.53 2.09
N GLU A 83 -40.28 22.36 2.39
CA GLU A 83 -39.10 22.58 1.55
C GLU A 83 -37.91 21.79 2.11
N LYS A 84 -37.08 21.23 1.22
CA LYS A 84 -35.77 20.69 1.56
C LYS A 84 -34.70 21.37 0.74
N GLN A 85 -33.52 21.57 1.33
CA GLN A 85 -32.38 22.17 0.65
C GLN A 85 -31.15 21.28 0.67
N ALA A 86 -30.32 21.37 -0.37
CA ALA A 86 -29.02 20.74 -0.47
C ALA A 86 -27.99 21.77 -0.95
N THR A 87 -26.83 21.81 -0.30
CA THR A 87 -25.71 22.66 -0.71
C THR A 87 -24.74 21.83 -1.55
N LEU A 88 -24.41 22.34 -2.74
CA LEU A 88 -23.47 21.75 -3.67
C LEU A 88 -22.21 22.61 -3.69
N GLU A 89 -21.09 21.97 -3.45
CA GLU A 89 -19.78 22.61 -3.41
C GLU A 89 -18.78 21.62 -3.99
N LYS A 90 -17.73 22.14 -4.62
CA LYS A 90 -16.68 21.31 -5.19
C LYS A 90 -16.01 20.55 -4.03
N LYS A 91 -16.21 19.23 -3.98
CA LYS A 91 -15.52 18.38 -3.01
C LYS A 91 -14.02 18.48 -3.23
N GLU A 92 -13.27 18.69 -2.15
CA GLU A 92 -11.82 18.55 -2.18
C GLU A 92 -11.47 17.09 -2.46
N VAL A 93 -10.82 16.85 -3.59
CA VAL A 93 -10.15 15.58 -3.82
C VAL A 93 -8.92 15.57 -2.92
N ARG A 94 -8.88 14.65 -1.96
CA ARG A 94 -7.66 14.42 -1.19
C ARG A 94 -6.60 13.90 -2.15
N VAL A 95 -5.51 14.64 -2.29
CA VAL A 95 -4.37 14.20 -3.09
C VAL A 95 -3.48 13.36 -2.21
N GLN A 96 -3.23 12.12 -2.63
CA GLN A 96 -2.34 11.19 -1.94
C GLN A 96 -1.49 10.46 -2.98
N LEU A 97 -0.17 10.60 -2.86
CA LEU A 97 0.79 9.84 -3.66
C LEU A 97 0.79 8.38 -3.20
N PRO A 98 1.02 7.41 -4.11
CA PRO A 98 0.99 5.99 -3.75
C PRO A 98 2.20 5.58 -2.91
N SER A 99 2.02 4.49 -2.17
CA SER A 99 3.13 3.60 -1.85
C SER A 99 3.43 2.70 -3.05
N LEU A 100 4.65 2.80 -3.60
CA LEU A 100 5.08 2.01 -4.77
C LEU A 100 5.90 0.78 -4.38
N TYR A 101 5.55 -0.36 -4.99
CA TYR A 101 6.28 -1.63 -4.85
C TYR A 101 6.63 -2.19 -6.22
N VAL A 102 7.92 -2.38 -6.49
CA VAL A 102 8.41 -3.00 -7.73
C VAL A 102 8.83 -4.45 -7.45
N MET A 103 8.14 -5.38 -8.09
CA MET A 103 8.40 -6.80 -8.04
C MET A 103 9.27 -7.20 -9.23
N THR A 104 10.30 -8.01 -8.96
CA THR A 104 11.21 -8.55 -9.97
C THR A 104 10.72 -9.91 -10.49
N PRO A 105 11.16 -10.33 -11.69
CA PRO A 105 10.83 -11.63 -12.25
C PRO A 105 11.21 -12.79 -11.33
N SER A 106 10.49 -13.90 -11.45
CA SER A 106 10.85 -15.14 -10.77
C SER A 106 11.95 -15.89 -11.53
N GLN A 107 12.77 -16.67 -10.81
CA GLN A 107 13.79 -17.50 -11.47
C GLN A 107 13.16 -18.54 -12.40
N ASP A 108 11.98 -19.05 -12.05
CA ASP A 108 11.25 -20.02 -12.87
C ASP A 108 10.82 -19.41 -14.21
N GLU A 109 10.31 -18.17 -14.22
CA GLU A 109 9.96 -17.48 -15.46
C GLU A 109 11.18 -17.29 -16.37
N ILE A 110 12.29 -16.83 -15.80
CA ILE A 110 13.54 -16.62 -16.53
C ILE A 110 13.99 -17.93 -17.19
N ASN A 111 13.96 -19.03 -16.44
CA ASN A 111 14.46 -20.33 -16.89
C ASN A 111 13.51 -21.02 -17.89
N ILE A 112 12.19 -20.85 -17.75
CA ILE A 112 11.18 -21.56 -18.56
C ILE A 112 10.79 -20.74 -19.79
N ASN A 113 10.45 -19.47 -19.61
CA ASN A 113 9.86 -18.63 -20.66
C ASN A 113 10.90 -17.74 -21.37
N GLY A 114 12.13 -17.67 -20.86
CA GLY A 114 13.18 -16.81 -21.41
C GLY A 114 12.85 -15.32 -21.35
N THR A 115 11.92 -14.91 -20.46
CA THR A 115 11.52 -13.52 -20.27
C THR A 115 11.60 -13.09 -18.81
N ALA A 116 11.73 -11.79 -18.62
CA ALA A 116 11.75 -11.13 -17.33
C ALA A 116 10.58 -10.13 -17.25
N THR A 117 9.54 -10.47 -16.48
CA THR A 117 8.40 -9.59 -16.23
C THR A 117 8.52 -8.89 -14.87
N PHE A 118 8.41 -7.57 -14.89
CA PHE A 118 8.35 -6.70 -13.72
C PHE A 118 6.90 -6.26 -13.49
N ALA A 119 6.55 -6.08 -12.22
CA ALA A 119 5.24 -5.57 -11.83
C ALA A 119 5.41 -4.43 -10.83
N CYS A 120 4.69 -3.33 -11.02
CA CYS A 120 4.74 -2.16 -10.14
C CYS A 120 3.37 -1.90 -9.55
N LEU A 121 3.21 -2.14 -8.26
CA LEU A 121 1.99 -1.90 -7.50
C LEU A 121 2.02 -0.50 -6.88
N ALA A 122 1.04 0.32 -7.22
CA ALA A 122 0.74 1.59 -6.59
C ALA A 122 -0.48 1.43 -5.68
N SER A 123 -0.28 1.64 -4.38
CA SER A 123 -1.32 1.44 -3.35
C SER A 123 -1.67 2.76 -2.66
N GLU A 124 -2.96 2.91 -2.31
CA GLU A 124 -3.48 4.02 -1.51
C GLU A 124 -3.23 5.40 -2.13
N PHE A 125 -3.48 5.54 -3.44
CA PHE A 125 -3.38 6.84 -4.10
C PHE A 125 -4.75 7.47 -4.38
N SER A 126 -4.73 8.78 -4.53
CA SER A 126 -5.87 9.58 -4.98
C SER A 126 -5.36 10.85 -5.67
N PRO A 127 -5.97 11.30 -6.79
CA PRO A 127 -7.18 10.77 -7.44
C PRO A 127 -6.97 9.49 -8.28
N ALA A 128 -8.07 8.93 -8.81
CA ALA A 128 -8.05 7.74 -9.67
C ALA A 128 -7.26 7.92 -10.97
N THR A 129 -7.23 9.13 -11.54
CA THR A 129 -6.54 9.42 -12.81
C THR A 129 -5.04 9.43 -12.59
N HIS A 130 -4.33 8.54 -13.27
CA HIS A 130 -2.88 8.36 -13.16
C HIS A 130 -2.26 7.86 -14.46
N THR A 131 -0.94 7.87 -14.55
CA THR A 131 -0.17 7.28 -15.65
C THR A 131 1.01 6.49 -15.11
N PHE A 132 1.27 5.32 -15.68
CA PHE A 132 2.50 4.57 -15.47
C PHE A 132 3.48 4.81 -16.62
N LYS A 133 4.77 4.92 -16.29
CA LYS A 133 5.87 4.84 -17.25
C LYS A 133 6.93 3.90 -16.69
N TRP A 134 7.66 3.24 -17.57
CA TRP A 134 8.78 2.39 -17.19
C TRP A 134 10.06 2.90 -17.82
N GLN A 135 11.16 2.81 -17.08
CA GLN A 135 12.50 3.12 -17.56
C GLN A 135 13.39 1.91 -17.40
N LEU A 136 14.11 1.57 -18.46
CA LEU A 136 15.16 0.56 -18.47
C LEU A 136 16.49 1.26 -18.65
N ASN A 137 17.37 1.18 -17.65
CA ASN A 137 18.65 1.87 -17.60
C ASN A 137 18.51 3.37 -17.94
N ASP A 138 17.56 4.02 -17.28
CA ASP A 138 17.23 5.45 -17.44
C ASP A 138 16.65 5.84 -18.82
N VAL A 139 16.28 4.86 -19.66
CA VAL A 139 15.62 5.09 -20.95
C VAL A 139 14.14 4.73 -20.85
N ASP A 140 13.26 5.68 -21.19
CA ASP A 140 11.81 5.49 -21.22
C ASP A 140 11.39 4.36 -22.18
N LYS A 141 10.42 3.55 -21.75
CA LYS A 141 9.87 2.42 -22.51
C LYS A 141 8.36 2.57 -22.71
N PRO A 142 7.88 2.45 -23.96
CA PRO A 142 6.47 2.74 -24.29
C PRO A 142 5.51 1.56 -24.05
N GLU A 143 6.00 0.31 -24.05
CA GLU A 143 5.14 -0.88 -23.97
C GLU A 143 4.92 -1.30 -22.52
N THR A 144 3.69 -1.10 -22.04
CA THR A 144 3.29 -1.49 -20.68
C THR A 144 1.81 -1.85 -20.72
N TYR A 145 1.38 -2.78 -19.88
CA TYR A 145 -0.03 -3.02 -19.64
C TYR A 145 -0.34 -2.77 -18.17
N SER A 146 -1.42 -2.04 -17.89
CA SER A 146 -1.79 -1.63 -16.54
C SER A 146 -3.23 -1.99 -16.20
N TYR A 147 -3.46 -2.35 -14.95
CA TYR A 147 -4.78 -2.59 -14.39
C TYR A 147 -4.99 -1.68 -13.17
N ALA A 148 -6.20 -1.17 -12.99
CA ALA A 148 -6.56 -0.35 -11.85
C ALA A 148 -7.84 -0.89 -11.20
N SER A 149 -7.85 -0.90 -9.88
CA SER A 149 -9.02 -1.19 -9.04
C SER A 149 -9.35 0.05 -8.22
N HIS A 150 -10.63 0.38 -8.18
CA HIS A 150 -11.12 1.60 -7.54
C HIS A 150 -11.98 1.25 -6.32
N ASP A 151 -11.58 1.78 -5.16
CA ASP A 151 -12.45 1.95 -3.99
C ASP A 151 -12.70 3.47 -3.80
N GLU A 152 -13.80 3.85 -3.14
CA GLU A 152 -14.36 5.22 -3.12
C GLU A 152 -13.36 6.30 -2.72
N ASN A 153 -12.34 5.98 -1.92
CA ASN A 153 -11.34 6.95 -1.45
C ASN A 153 -9.88 6.46 -1.47
N ASN A 154 -9.62 5.22 -1.93
CA ASN A 154 -8.27 4.67 -2.01
C ASN A 154 -8.12 3.80 -3.25
N HIS A 155 -7.31 4.26 -4.20
CA HIS A 155 -7.09 3.53 -5.44
C HIS A 155 -5.85 2.65 -5.35
N THR A 156 -5.93 1.52 -6.04
CA THR A 156 -4.80 0.62 -6.25
C THR A 156 -4.68 0.33 -7.73
N ALA A 157 -3.46 0.40 -8.25
CA ALA A 157 -3.21 0.15 -9.65
C ALA A 157 -1.86 -0.53 -9.79
N THR A 158 -1.73 -1.30 -10.86
CA THR A 158 -0.50 -2.00 -11.12
C THR A 158 -0.21 -1.97 -12.61
N SER A 159 1.05 -1.76 -12.93
CA SER A 159 1.57 -1.86 -14.29
C SER A 159 2.57 -3.00 -14.39
N PHE A 160 2.70 -3.56 -15.59
CA PHE A 160 3.66 -4.59 -15.91
C PHE A 160 4.54 -4.17 -17.07
N PHE A 161 5.81 -4.57 -17.00
CA PHE A 161 6.81 -4.33 -18.01
C PHE A 161 7.62 -5.60 -18.25
N ARG A 162 7.78 -6.00 -19.51
CA ARG A 162 8.41 -7.27 -19.88
C ARG A 162 9.60 -7.03 -20.80
N ILE A 163 10.71 -7.69 -20.51
CA ILE A 163 11.92 -7.69 -21.35
C ILE A 163 12.39 -9.14 -21.60
N PRO A 164 13.24 -9.37 -22.61
CA PRO A 164 13.94 -10.65 -22.76
C PRO A 164 14.81 -10.96 -21.53
N ALA A 165 14.86 -12.22 -21.09
CA ALA A 165 15.67 -12.61 -19.93
C ALA A 165 17.17 -12.31 -20.11
N SER A 166 17.66 -12.31 -21.35
CA SER A 166 19.03 -11.93 -21.69
C SER A 166 19.38 -10.49 -21.35
N GLU A 167 18.39 -9.59 -21.28
CA GLU A 167 18.57 -8.18 -20.90
C GLU A 167 18.52 -7.98 -19.38
N TRP A 168 17.96 -8.94 -18.63
CA TRP A 168 17.92 -8.91 -17.16
C TRP A 168 19.23 -9.45 -16.58
N VAL A 169 20.26 -8.61 -16.63
CA VAL A 169 21.58 -8.86 -16.02
C VAL A 169 21.73 -8.13 -14.69
N SER A 170 22.75 -8.49 -13.90
CA SER A 170 22.89 -8.02 -12.52
C SER A 170 22.86 -6.50 -12.34
N ASN A 171 23.31 -5.71 -13.31
CA ASN A 171 23.37 -4.25 -13.26
C ASN A 171 22.16 -3.55 -13.89
N THR A 172 21.11 -4.29 -14.25
CA THR A 172 19.94 -3.73 -14.92
C THR A 172 19.11 -2.91 -13.95
N LYS A 173 18.92 -1.62 -14.27
CA LYS A 173 18.07 -0.70 -13.51
C LYS A 173 16.71 -0.60 -14.18
N VAL A 174 15.67 -0.96 -13.46
CA VAL A 174 14.28 -0.90 -13.91
C VAL A 174 13.51 0.00 -12.96
N LYS A 175 13.05 1.15 -13.46
CA LYS A 175 12.30 2.12 -12.67
C LYS A 175 10.85 2.14 -13.12
N CYS A 176 9.96 2.01 -12.16
CA CYS A 176 8.55 2.31 -12.32
C CYS A 176 8.31 3.77 -11.94
N VAL A 177 7.67 4.51 -12.83
CA VAL A 177 7.30 5.90 -12.66
C VAL A 177 5.77 5.97 -12.60
N PHE A 178 5.25 6.46 -11.49
CA PHE A 178 3.82 6.70 -11.28
C PHE A 178 3.55 8.19 -11.23
N ASP A 179 2.66 8.67 -12.09
CA ASP A 179 2.42 10.08 -12.34
C ASP A 179 0.94 10.42 -12.11
N LEU A 180 0.66 11.37 -11.21
CA LEU A 180 -0.68 11.92 -10.95
C LEU A 180 -0.89 13.26 -11.69
N GLY A 181 -0.12 13.51 -12.75
CA GLY A 181 -0.15 14.76 -13.51
C GLY A 181 0.33 15.92 -12.66
N GLN A 182 -0.56 16.91 -12.44
CA GLN A 182 -0.21 18.12 -11.70
C GLN A 182 0.02 17.89 -10.20
N HIS A 183 -0.34 16.71 -9.68
CA HIS A 183 -0.23 16.36 -8.27
C HIS A 183 1.10 15.71 -7.89
N GLY A 184 2.00 15.52 -8.86
CA GLY A 184 3.34 15.01 -8.64
C GLY A 184 3.54 13.58 -9.08
N GLN A 185 4.77 13.11 -8.88
CA GLN A 185 5.26 11.84 -9.40
C GLN A 185 5.97 11.07 -8.28
N GLN A 186 5.90 9.74 -8.34
CA GLN A 186 6.69 8.82 -7.54
C GLN A 186 7.46 7.87 -8.45
N ILE A 187 8.69 7.56 -8.06
CA ILE A 187 9.57 6.67 -8.81
C ILE A 187 10.08 5.61 -7.86
N LYS A 188 9.99 4.34 -8.26
CA LYS A 188 10.56 3.21 -7.52
C LYS A 188 11.39 2.37 -8.46
N GLU A 189 12.64 2.12 -8.05
CA GLU A 189 13.56 1.23 -8.75
C GLU A 189 13.40 -0.21 -8.24
N ASN A 190 13.73 -1.19 -9.09
CA ASN A 190 13.79 -2.59 -8.74
C ASN A 190 14.82 -2.84 -7.62
N CYS A 191 14.40 -3.59 -6.61
CA CYS A 191 15.29 -4.00 -5.52
C CYS A 191 16.28 -5.07 -5.99
N HIS A 192 17.48 -5.04 -5.43
CA HIS A 192 18.51 -6.05 -5.63
C HIS A 192 18.60 -6.96 -4.41
N LYS A 193 18.45 -8.27 -4.64
CA LYS A 193 18.46 -9.26 -3.56
C LYS A 193 19.88 -9.49 -3.02
N PRO A 194 20.08 -9.46 -1.69
CA PRO A 194 21.37 -9.78 -1.10
C PRO A 194 21.82 -11.21 -1.41
N THR A 195 23.11 -11.37 -1.63
CA THR A 195 23.79 -12.67 -1.52
C THR A 195 24.40 -12.78 -0.13
N ILE A 196 24.16 -13.89 0.57
CA ILE A 196 24.57 -14.04 1.97
C ILE A 196 25.61 -15.14 2.07
N TYR A 197 26.71 -14.82 2.75
CA TYR A 197 27.80 -15.73 3.06
C TYR A 197 27.94 -15.82 4.56
N LEU A 198 27.81 -17.02 5.11
CA LEU A 198 28.19 -17.30 6.48
C LEU A 198 29.62 -17.81 6.48
N LEU A 199 30.53 -16.99 7.01
CA LEU A 199 31.95 -17.26 7.04
C LEU A 199 32.32 -17.96 8.37
N PRO A 200 33.17 -18.99 8.33
CA PRO A 200 33.67 -19.63 9.53
C PRO A 200 34.48 -18.65 10.37
N PRO A 201 34.69 -18.95 11.67
CA PRO A 201 35.60 -18.18 12.50
C PRO A 201 37.00 -18.17 11.85
N PRO A 202 37.72 -17.04 11.86
CA PRO A 202 39.13 -17.06 11.51
C PRO A 202 39.87 -18.02 12.47
N GLU A 203 40.97 -18.65 12.03
CA GLU A 203 41.80 -19.51 12.90
C GLU A 203 42.26 -18.72 14.14
N GLN A 204 41.49 -18.83 15.23
CA GLN A 204 41.76 -18.18 16.50
C GLN A 204 42.45 -19.18 17.41
N ILE A 205 43.79 -19.20 17.30
CA ILE A 205 44.66 -20.18 17.98
C ILE A 205 44.56 -20.08 19.52
N TYR A 206 44.02 -18.98 20.09
CA TYR A 206 44.03 -18.75 21.55
C TYR A 206 42.81 -18.04 22.20
N SER A 207 41.65 -17.86 21.55
CA SER A 207 40.49 -17.16 22.17
C SER A 207 39.49 -18.11 22.84
N ASP A 208 39.02 -17.84 24.05
CA ASP A 208 37.91 -18.58 24.69
C ASP A 208 36.53 -18.32 24.03
N THR A 209 36.50 -17.48 23.01
CA THR A 209 35.32 -17.11 22.23
C THR A 209 35.43 -17.54 20.78
N VAL A 210 34.28 -17.63 20.13
CA VAL A 210 34.13 -17.92 18.71
C VAL A 210 33.31 -16.79 18.10
N THR A 211 33.75 -16.29 16.94
CA THR A 211 33.04 -15.25 16.19
C THR A 211 32.66 -15.75 14.81
N LEU A 212 31.36 -15.82 14.53
CA LEU A 212 30.83 -16.06 13.19
C LEU A 212 30.57 -14.75 12.47
N THR A 213 30.86 -14.70 11.17
CA THR A 213 30.62 -13.51 10.34
C THR A 213 29.63 -13.81 9.24
N CYS A 214 28.50 -13.11 9.24
CA CYS A 214 27.54 -13.12 8.16
C CYS A 214 27.80 -11.93 7.24
N TYR A 215 28.34 -12.19 6.06
CA TYR A 215 28.58 -11.18 5.04
C TYR A 215 27.38 -11.11 4.09
N VAL A 216 26.73 -9.96 4.05
CA VAL A 216 25.57 -9.67 3.21
C VAL A 216 26.02 -8.76 2.07
N LYS A 217 26.03 -9.30 0.87
CA LYS A 217 26.66 -8.69 -0.31
C LYS A 217 25.63 -8.20 -1.33
N ASP A 218 25.91 -7.05 -1.93
CA ASP A 218 25.32 -6.54 -3.17
C ASP A 218 23.79 -6.40 -3.17
N PHE A 219 23.24 -5.75 -2.16
CA PHE A 219 21.81 -5.49 -2.04
C PHE A 219 21.44 -4.01 -2.23
N SER A 220 20.17 -3.78 -2.55
CA SER A 220 19.56 -2.45 -2.63
C SER A 220 18.04 -2.58 -2.43
N PRO A 221 17.40 -1.75 -1.58
CA PRO A 221 17.90 -0.53 -0.95
C PRO A 221 18.82 -0.76 0.28
N LYS A 222 19.37 0.32 0.85
CA LYS A 222 20.36 0.25 1.96
C LYS A 222 19.82 -0.42 3.23
N GLN A 223 18.51 -0.37 3.48
CA GLN A 223 17.92 -0.85 4.73
C GLN A 223 17.74 -2.38 4.74
N LEU A 224 18.29 -3.02 5.76
CA LEU A 224 18.08 -4.44 6.06
C LEU A 224 18.04 -4.69 7.57
N PHE A 225 17.61 -5.89 7.96
CA PHE A 225 17.70 -6.37 9.32
C PHE A 225 18.33 -7.78 9.33
N VAL A 226 19.28 -8.01 10.24
CA VAL A 226 19.94 -9.31 10.42
C VAL A 226 19.55 -9.89 11.77
N SER A 227 19.15 -11.16 11.77
CA SER A 227 18.89 -11.95 12.96
C SER A 227 19.78 -13.18 12.97
N TRP A 228 20.18 -13.59 14.16
CA TRP A 228 20.94 -14.82 14.37
C TRP A 228 20.09 -15.86 15.06
N LEU A 229 20.19 -17.11 14.60
CA LEU A 229 19.55 -18.25 15.23
C LEU A 229 20.60 -19.29 15.65
N ALA A 230 20.34 -19.93 16.79
CA ALA A 230 20.99 -21.17 17.20
C ALA A 230 19.89 -22.24 17.33
N ASN A 231 20.03 -23.35 16.61
CA ASN A 231 19.02 -24.42 16.56
C ASN A 231 17.60 -23.91 16.24
N ASP A 232 17.52 -23.06 15.21
CA ASP A 232 16.30 -22.42 14.71
C ASP A 232 15.57 -21.50 15.73
N LYS A 233 16.20 -21.20 16.88
CA LYS A 233 15.71 -20.25 17.88
C LYS A 233 16.53 -18.97 17.87
N VAL A 234 15.87 -17.84 18.08
CA VAL A 234 16.56 -16.54 18.19
C VAL A 234 17.50 -16.57 19.39
N VAL A 235 18.75 -16.19 19.16
CA VAL A 235 19.78 -16.12 20.21
C VAL A 235 19.45 -15.04 21.24
N ASN A 236 19.77 -15.29 22.51
CA ASN A 236 19.59 -14.34 23.61
C ASN A 236 20.77 -13.34 23.70
N ASP A 237 20.65 -12.32 24.56
CA ASP A 237 21.73 -11.35 24.80
C ASP A 237 22.69 -11.76 25.93
N ASP A 238 22.37 -12.81 26.69
CA ASP A 238 23.17 -13.26 27.83
C ASP A 238 24.38 -14.10 27.37
N ASP A 239 24.17 -14.97 26.39
CA ASP A 239 25.17 -15.93 25.89
C ASP A 239 25.79 -15.50 24.55
N TYR A 240 25.16 -14.56 23.84
CA TYR A 240 25.53 -14.18 22.48
C TYR A 240 25.60 -12.66 22.30
N LEU A 241 26.76 -12.17 21.90
CA LEU A 241 26.95 -10.78 21.50
C LEU A 241 26.75 -10.64 19.99
N ARG A 242 25.80 -9.78 19.60
CA ARG A 242 25.48 -9.48 18.20
C ARG A 242 25.92 -8.07 17.83
N SER A 243 26.62 -7.94 16.71
CA SER A 243 27.01 -6.65 16.17
C SER A 243 26.74 -6.62 14.67
N THR A 244 26.03 -5.61 14.17
CA THR A 244 25.79 -5.45 12.72
C THR A 244 26.34 -4.11 12.29
N ALA A 245 27.24 -4.14 11.32
CA ALA A 245 27.84 -2.92 10.78
C ALA A 245 26.82 -2.13 9.96
N THR A 246 27.02 -0.81 9.90
CA THR A 246 26.25 0.04 8.99
C THR A 246 26.59 -0.34 7.54
N PRO A 247 25.61 -0.54 6.66
CA PRO A 247 25.88 -0.87 5.26
C PRO A 247 26.74 0.17 4.56
N TYR A 248 27.75 -0.31 3.84
CA TYR A 248 28.68 0.48 3.05
C TYR A 248 28.44 0.26 1.56
N LYS A 249 28.79 1.25 0.74
CA LYS A 249 28.56 1.23 -0.71
C LYS A 249 29.62 0.37 -1.41
N THR A 250 29.21 -0.60 -2.23
CA THR A 250 30.10 -1.52 -2.97
C THR A 250 30.06 -1.35 -4.49
N GLY A 251 29.23 -0.44 -5.00
CA GLY A 251 29.12 -0.08 -6.41
C GLY A 251 28.27 1.18 -6.59
N GLU A 252 27.84 1.51 -7.82
CA GLU A 252 27.10 2.75 -8.08
C GLU A 252 25.82 2.89 -7.24
N ASP A 253 25.07 1.81 -7.00
CA ASP A 253 23.83 1.79 -6.20
C ASP A 253 23.66 0.50 -5.38
N ARG A 254 24.78 -0.12 -4.99
CA ARG A 254 24.80 -1.36 -4.23
C ARG A 254 25.42 -1.17 -2.85
N PHE A 255 24.86 -1.88 -1.88
CA PHE A 255 25.35 -1.90 -0.51
C PHE A 255 25.76 -3.31 -0.12
N SER A 256 26.74 -3.38 0.78
CA SER A 256 27.09 -4.60 1.49
C SER A 256 27.25 -4.29 2.97
N THR A 257 27.11 -5.30 3.82
CA THR A 257 27.36 -5.19 5.25
C THR A 257 27.81 -6.54 5.82
N TYR A 258 28.27 -6.53 7.05
CA TYR A 258 28.52 -7.74 7.81
C TYR A 258 27.84 -7.66 9.18
N SER A 259 27.40 -8.82 9.66
CA SER A 259 26.95 -9.03 11.03
C SER A 259 27.86 -10.07 11.68
N GLN A 260 28.16 -9.88 12.95
CA GLN A 260 29.00 -10.76 13.74
C GLN A 260 28.20 -11.30 14.92
N LEU A 261 28.39 -12.59 15.19
CA LEU A 261 27.87 -13.28 16.36
C LEU A 261 29.06 -13.82 17.15
N THR A 262 29.27 -13.30 18.36
CA THR A 262 30.35 -13.71 19.26
C THR A 262 29.78 -14.44 20.47
N PHE A 263 30.34 -15.59 20.81
CA PHE A 263 29.89 -16.44 21.91
C PHE A 263 31.03 -17.30 22.45
N LYS A 264 30.82 -17.97 23.57
CA LYS A 264 31.85 -18.80 24.22
C LYS A 264 32.12 -20.08 23.43
N ARG A 265 33.39 -20.50 23.38
CA ARG A 265 33.86 -21.67 22.62
C ARG A 265 33.15 -22.98 22.99
N HIS A 266 32.81 -23.20 24.27
CA HIS A 266 32.10 -24.42 24.67
C HIS A 266 30.71 -24.57 24.01
N LEU A 267 30.07 -23.48 23.56
CA LEU A 267 28.81 -23.52 22.82
C LEU A 267 29.03 -23.86 21.33
N TRP A 268 30.24 -23.61 20.81
CA TRP A 268 30.65 -24.01 19.46
C TRP A 268 31.05 -25.48 19.40
N GLU A 269 31.72 -25.97 20.45
CA GLU A 269 32.17 -27.36 20.60
C GLU A 269 31.06 -28.30 21.06
N ALA A 270 29.91 -27.76 21.51
CA ALA A 270 28.75 -28.56 21.83
C ALA A 270 28.21 -29.24 20.56
N ASP A 271 28.02 -30.55 20.64
CA ASP A 271 27.44 -31.33 19.54
C ASP A 271 26.03 -30.82 19.20
N ASP A 272 25.66 -30.92 17.91
CA ASP A 272 24.33 -30.61 17.36
C ASP A 272 23.85 -29.14 17.44
N VAL A 273 24.75 -28.16 17.58
CA VAL A 273 24.39 -26.74 17.47
C VAL A 273 24.59 -26.21 16.05
N VAL A 274 23.50 -25.75 15.43
CA VAL A 274 23.50 -25.13 14.09
C VAL A 274 23.24 -23.64 14.21
N PHE A 275 24.22 -22.84 13.77
CA PHE A 275 24.10 -21.39 13.69
C PHE A 275 23.60 -20.95 12.32
N SER A 276 22.74 -19.94 12.33
CA SER A 276 22.14 -19.40 11.10
C SER A 276 22.09 -17.90 11.10
N CYS A 277 22.47 -17.30 9.97
CA CYS A 277 22.24 -15.89 9.70
C CYS A 277 20.97 -15.72 8.86
N VAL A 278 20.07 -14.88 9.34
CA VAL A 278 18.73 -14.66 8.79
C VAL A 278 18.61 -13.19 8.41
N VAL A 279 18.52 -12.90 7.11
CA VAL A 279 18.48 -11.53 6.60
C VAL A 279 17.12 -11.19 6.05
N TYR A 280 16.58 -10.08 6.54
CA TYR A 280 15.35 -9.45 6.10
C TYR A 280 15.69 -8.21 5.30
N HIS A 281 15.23 -8.17 4.05
CA HIS A 281 15.47 -7.09 3.11
C HIS A 281 14.24 -6.95 2.20
N GLU A 282 13.93 -5.73 1.74
CA GLU A 282 12.69 -5.45 0.99
C GLU A 282 12.55 -6.28 -0.30
N SER A 283 13.67 -6.63 -0.94
CA SER A 283 13.67 -7.52 -2.11
C SER A 283 13.22 -8.96 -1.81
N SER A 284 13.19 -9.35 -0.53
CA SER A 284 12.84 -10.70 -0.13
C SER A 284 11.33 -10.84 -0.13
N LYS A 285 10.80 -11.86 -0.81
CA LYS A 285 9.36 -12.17 -0.78
C LYS A 285 8.89 -12.30 0.68
N ALA A 286 7.69 -11.84 1.01
CA ALA A 286 7.15 -11.82 2.37
C ALA A 286 7.15 -13.19 3.09
N THR A 287 7.28 -14.29 2.34
CA THR A 287 7.36 -15.66 2.83
C THR A 287 8.75 -16.28 2.75
N VAL A 288 9.75 -15.57 2.25
CA VAL A 288 11.10 -16.09 1.99
C VAL A 288 12.12 -15.27 2.78
N THR A 289 12.64 -15.85 3.86
CA THR A 289 13.81 -15.30 4.53
C THR A 289 15.04 -15.99 3.97
N THR A 290 16.05 -15.23 3.52
CA THR A 290 17.28 -15.87 3.04
C THR A 290 18.10 -16.26 4.26
N MET A 291 18.25 -17.57 4.46
CA MET A 291 18.93 -18.18 5.59
C MET A 291 20.16 -18.91 5.06
N THR A 292 21.33 -18.64 5.65
CA THR A 292 22.54 -19.44 5.41
C THR A 292 22.90 -20.14 6.71
N ARG A 293 23.11 -21.46 6.64
CA ARG A 293 23.45 -22.33 7.78
C ARG A 293 24.93 -22.69 7.76
N SER A 294 25.57 -22.75 8.91
CA SER A 294 26.88 -23.39 9.06
C SER A 294 26.68 -24.90 9.11
N ILE A 295 27.52 -25.67 8.42
CA ILE A 295 27.72 -27.08 8.74
C ILE A 295 28.78 -27.09 9.85
N ASP A 296 28.47 -27.81 10.94
CA ASP A 296 29.25 -28.20 12.13
C ASP A 296 30.73 -27.74 12.30
N ASN A 297 31.22 -27.84 13.54
CA ASN A 297 32.64 -27.69 13.88
C ASN A 297 33.57 -28.69 13.12
N VAL A 298 33.02 -29.70 12.45
CA VAL A 298 33.76 -30.83 11.86
C VAL A 298 34.11 -30.58 10.39
N SER A 299 33.25 -29.89 9.64
CA SER A 299 33.35 -29.81 8.18
C SER A 299 34.15 -28.63 7.66
N GLN A 300 34.31 -27.55 8.44
CA GLN A 300 35.02 -26.29 8.12
C GLN A 300 34.74 -25.69 6.72
N LYS A 301 33.69 -26.15 6.03
CA LYS A 301 33.38 -25.75 4.66
C LYS A 301 32.16 -24.83 4.64
N PRO A 302 32.26 -23.64 4.02
CA PRO A 302 31.10 -22.78 3.86
C PRO A 302 30.10 -23.45 2.92
N SER A 303 28.95 -23.85 3.46
CA SER A 303 27.83 -24.36 2.68
C SER A 303 26.91 -23.24 2.24
N PHE A 304 26.86 -22.99 0.94
CA PHE A 304 25.83 -22.15 0.34
C PHE A 304 24.52 -22.93 0.30
N VAL A 305 23.63 -22.69 1.25
CA VAL A 305 22.26 -23.20 1.18
C VAL A 305 21.31 -22.01 1.24
N SER A 306 20.74 -21.61 0.11
CA SER A 306 19.63 -20.65 0.10
C SER A 306 18.33 -21.39 0.38
N LEU A 307 18.03 -21.68 1.65
CA LEU A 307 16.77 -22.32 2.00
C LEU A 307 15.63 -21.30 1.92
N SER A 308 14.64 -21.59 1.07
CA SER A 308 13.38 -20.86 1.01
C SER A 308 12.35 -21.61 1.86
N LEU A 309 12.17 -21.20 3.11
CA LEU A 309 11.19 -21.80 4.02
C LEU A 309 9.90 -20.99 4.01
N ASN A 310 8.79 -21.62 3.61
CA ASN A 310 7.45 -21.03 3.73
C ASN A 310 7.02 -21.05 5.21
N MET A 311 6.94 -19.88 5.85
CA MET A 311 6.31 -19.75 7.17
C MET A 311 4.79 -19.57 7.02
N PRO A 312 3.95 -20.33 7.76
CA PRO A 312 2.50 -20.20 7.69
C PRO A 312 2.02 -18.80 8.13
N GLN A 313 1.00 -18.27 7.43
CA GLN A 313 0.47 -16.91 7.59
C GLN A 313 0.01 -16.52 9.01
N THR A 314 -0.15 -17.50 9.90
CA THR A 314 -0.56 -17.29 11.30
C THR A 314 0.48 -16.51 12.12
N TYR A 315 1.76 -16.54 11.76
CA TYR A 315 2.80 -15.75 12.44
C TYR A 315 2.90 -14.28 11.97
N VAL A 316 2.43 -13.96 10.76
CA VAL A 316 2.51 -12.61 10.17
C VAL A 316 1.54 -11.64 10.86
N LYS A 317 0.37 -12.12 11.30
CA LYS A 317 -0.62 -11.32 12.06
C LYS A 317 -0.10 -10.88 13.43
N LEU A 318 0.76 -11.67 14.09
CA LEU A 318 1.33 -11.33 15.40
C LEU A 318 2.52 -10.36 15.33
N ARG A 319 3.20 -10.24 14.18
CA ARG A 319 4.30 -9.28 14.01
C ARG A 319 3.85 -7.91 13.52
N LYS A 320 2.85 -7.78 12.64
CA LYS A 320 2.35 -6.45 12.21
C LYS A 320 1.96 -5.54 13.39
N SER A 321 1.50 -6.10 14.50
CA SER A 321 1.19 -5.37 15.74
C SER A 321 2.43 -4.96 16.56
N ARG A 322 3.57 -5.66 16.41
CA ARG A 322 4.86 -5.28 17.03
C ARG A 322 5.68 -4.29 16.20
N TRP A 323 5.50 -4.28 14.87
CA TRP A 323 6.06 -3.23 13.99
C TRP A 323 5.54 -1.83 14.37
N PHE A 324 4.28 -1.71 14.77
CA PHE A 324 3.69 -0.45 15.26
C PHE A 324 4.25 0.00 16.63
N ARG A 325 4.52 -0.93 17.56
CA ARG A 325 5.01 -0.57 18.91
C ARG A 325 6.45 -0.04 18.92
N TYR A 326 7.30 -0.45 17.97
CA TYR A 326 8.66 0.07 17.85
C TYR A 326 8.73 1.44 17.15
N LEU A 327 7.74 1.77 16.31
CA LEU A 327 7.62 3.13 15.75
C LEU A 327 7.19 4.15 16.81
N GLU A 328 6.30 3.76 17.74
CA GLU A 328 5.95 4.60 18.91
C GLU A 328 7.12 4.78 19.89
N GLN A 329 8.02 3.80 20.01
CA GLN A 329 9.19 3.89 20.88
C GLN A 329 10.34 4.72 20.29
N MET A 330 10.36 4.95 18.97
CA MET A 330 11.28 5.88 18.31
C MET A 330 10.73 7.32 18.25
N LEU A 331 9.42 7.51 18.44
CA LEU A 331 8.78 8.83 18.48
C LEU A 331 8.55 9.39 19.90
N SER A 332 8.90 8.64 20.95
CA SER A 332 8.85 9.12 22.34
C SER A 332 10.05 9.97 22.79
N GLY A 333 10.96 10.29 21.85
CA GLY A 333 12.11 11.19 22.08
C GLY A 333 11.84 12.68 21.79
N PHE A 334 10.66 13.05 21.28
CA PHE A 334 10.29 14.44 21.05
C PHE A 334 9.07 14.82 21.88
N SER A 335 9.32 15.57 22.96
CA SER A 335 8.30 16.36 23.65
C SER A 335 7.77 17.43 22.70
N VAL A 336 6.46 17.43 22.42
CA VAL A 336 5.53 18.59 22.56
C VAL A 336 4.15 18.20 21.96
N CYS A 337 3.13 18.36 22.80
CA CYS A 337 1.67 18.47 22.55
C CYS A 337 0.86 17.25 22.04
N ARG A 338 0.18 16.63 23.01
CA ARG A 338 -1.08 15.87 22.89
C ARG A 338 -2.20 16.68 22.22
N ALA A 339 -2.99 16.03 21.36
CA ALA A 339 -4.46 16.00 21.51
C ALA A 339 -5.13 14.90 20.66
N LEU A 340 -5.72 13.94 21.38
CA LEU A 340 -6.93 13.14 21.09
C LEU A 340 -6.91 12.09 19.96
N CYS A 341 -6.68 10.86 20.41
CA CYS A 341 -7.11 9.60 19.83
C CYS A 341 -8.57 9.31 20.25
N VAL A 342 -9.44 8.88 19.32
CA VAL A 342 -10.62 8.06 19.63
C VAL A 342 -10.65 6.89 18.64
N CYS A 343 -10.44 5.69 19.18
CA CYS A 343 -10.55 4.40 18.52
C CYS A 343 -11.99 4.06 18.14
N VAL A 344 -12.21 3.35 17.03
CA VAL A 344 -13.10 2.17 17.00
C VAL A 344 -12.52 1.14 16.01
N CYS A 345 -12.20 -0.05 16.53
CA CYS A 345 -11.95 -1.27 15.77
C CYS A 345 -13.25 -2.09 15.74
N GLU A 346 -13.52 -2.72 14.59
CA GLU A 346 -14.60 -3.68 14.37
C GLU A 346 -14.55 -4.90 15.29
N SER A 347 -15.71 -5.53 15.48
CA SER A 347 -15.79 -6.95 15.80
C SER A 347 -16.86 -7.64 14.94
N LEU A 348 -16.41 -8.51 14.03
CA LEU A 348 -17.18 -9.58 13.39
C LEU A 348 -17.25 -10.80 14.31
N SER A 349 -18.43 -11.40 14.51
CA SER A 349 -18.77 -12.74 13.95
C SER A 349 -19.96 -13.47 14.58
N ALA A 350 -20.69 -14.15 13.68
CA ALA A 350 -21.29 -15.50 13.79
C ALA A 350 -22.75 -15.71 14.30
N LYS A 351 -23.66 -15.90 13.30
CA LYS A 351 -24.68 -16.97 13.08
C LYS A 351 -25.32 -17.71 14.27
N ALA A 352 -26.67 -17.74 14.34
CA ALA A 352 -27.55 -18.82 13.82
C ALA A 352 -29.03 -18.78 14.32
N LEU A 353 -29.97 -18.83 13.35
CA LEU A 353 -31.32 -19.47 13.25
C LEU A 353 -32.52 -19.21 14.22
N VAL A 354 -33.56 -18.51 13.69
CA VAL A 354 -35.04 -18.82 13.54
C VAL A 354 -35.92 -19.14 14.79
N PRO A 355 -37.26 -18.91 14.85
CA PRO A 355 -38.15 -17.80 14.40
C PRO A 355 -39.07 -17.26 15.54
N VAL A 356 -39.58 -16.02 15.48
CA VAL A 356 -40.85 -15.65 16.17
C VAL A 356 -41.60 -14.58 15.35
N LYS A 357 -42.88 -14.87 15.07
CA LYS A 357 -43.89 -13.94 14.55
C LYS A 357 -44.15 -12.82 15.56
N ASP A 358 -44.23 -11.57 15.12
CA ASP A 358 -45.37 -10.70 15.48
C ASP A 358 -45.41 -9.39 14.67
N ASN A 359 -46.64 -8.96 14.44
CA ASN A 359 -47.11 -7.79 13.69
C ASN A 359 -46.68 -6.44 14.32
N ASN A 360 -46.23 -5.46 13.51
CA ASN A 360 -46.89 -4.16 13.24
C ASN A 360 -45.93 -3.23 12.44
N PRO A 361 -46.44 -2.32 11.56
CA PRO A 361 -45.65 -1.54 10.64
C PRO A 361 -45.20 -0.22 11.26
N SER A 362 -43.92 0.12 11.13
CA SER A 362 -43.43 1.49 11.34
C SER A 362 -42.39 1.83 10.28
N LEU A 363 -42.65 2.94 9.59
CA LEU A 363 -41.85 3.49 8.50
C LEU A 363 -40.43 3.80 8.98
N LEU A 364 -39.43 3.17 8.37
CA LEU A 364 -38.02 3.56 8.47
C LEU A 364 -37.40 3.45 7.08
N TRP A 365 -37.01 4.59 6.52
CA TRP A 365 -36.38 4.69 5.20
C TRP A 365 -34.85 4.60 5.36
N HIS A 366 -34.28 3.56 4.77
CA HIS A 366 -32.83 3.39 4.62
C HIS A 366 -32.32 4.16 3.40
N VAL A 367 -31.21 4.89 3.56
CA VAL A 367 -30.43 5.47 2.47
C VAL A 367 -29.27 4.53 2.20
N ALA A 368 -29.30 3.86 1.04
CA ALA A 368 -28.21 3.05 0.53
C ALA A 368 -27.39 3.91 -0.47
N PHE A 369 -26.07 3.89 -0.33
CA PHE A 369 -25.14 4.41 -1.33
C PHE A 369 -24.44 3.21 -1.97
N SER A 370 -24.35 3.23 -3.30
CA SER A 370 -23.60 2.31 -4.15
C SER A 370 -22.61 3.09 -5.00
#